data_AF-A0A1Q2L4P3-F1
#
_entry.id   AF-A0A1Q2L4P3-F1
#
_cell.length_a   1.000
_cell.length_b   1.000
_cell.length_c   1.000
_cell.angle_alpha   90.00
_cell.angle_beta   90.00
_cell.angle_gamma   90.00
#
_symmetry.space_group_name_H-M   'P 1'
#
loop_
_entity.id
_entity.type
_entity.pdbx_description
1 polymer ?
#
loop_
_entity_poly.entity_id
_entity_poly.type
_entity_poly.pdbx_seq_one_letter_code
_entity_poly.pdbx_strand_id
1 'polypeptide(L)'
;MHYVQRAAEKKVYDEQDLTVAMLLMELREKKFTLEAIKNVMTKSEMTRPFPDDFPLPQEYNGGNDLEQLRQEMRQHYQELEKKLIERFDQRYEELQQNVLKRLPSPPSSTETSALDQQSVLKSSAFMIKLEDEALAEWNKLPEEKRYRKVGGFLFKRKEEDLAGRDAFIKKYVREHVNEGIKKEGKSDEST
;
A
#
# COMPACT_ATOMS: atom_id res chain seq x y z
N MET A 1 24.09 -37.16 -34.45
CA MET A 1 24.87 -35.98 -34.02
C MET A 1 26.26 -36.13 -34.61
N HIS A 2 26.89 -35.06 -35.08
CA HIS A 2 28.22 -35.12 -35.69
C HIS A 2 29.31 -34.83 -34.65
N TYR A 3 30.25 -35.76 -34.48
CA TYR A 3 31.38 -35.58 -33.57
C TYR A 3 32.53 -34.82 -34.23
N VAL A 4 33.03 -33.77 -33.57
CA VAL A 4 34.21 -32.99 -33.99
C VAL A 4 35.39 -33.37 -33.12
N GLN A 5 36.50 -33.74 -33.74
CA GLN A 5 37.73 -34.13 -33.05
C GLN A 5 38.33 -32.96 -32.28
N ARG A 6 39.07 -33.27 -31.21
CA ARG A 6 39.81 -32.28 -30.43
C ARG A 6 41.26 -32.71 -30.23
N ALA A 7 42.19 -31.78 -30.43
CA ALA A 7 43.59 -31.93 -30.11
C ALA A 7 44.05 -30.75 -29.25
N ALA A 8 44.64 -31.01 -28.09
CA ALA A 8 45.06 -29.99 -27.11
C ALA A 8 43.96 -28.93 -26.86
N GLU A 9 42.75 -29.40 -26.52
CA GLU A 9 41.52 -28.61 -26.26
C GLU A 9 40.95 -27.83 -27.46
N LYS A 10 41.65 -27.79 -28.59
CA LYS A 10 41.19 -27.14 -29.82
C LYS A 10 40.40 -28.09 -30.69
N LYS A 11 39.35 -27.59 -31.36
CA LYS A 11 38.59 -28.34 -32.36
C LYS A 11 39.44 -28.52 -33.61
N VAL A 12 39.51 -29.74 -34.11
CA VAL A 12 40.18 -30.09 -35.37
C VAL A 12 39.11 -30.54 -36.35
N TYR A 13 39.12 -29.94 -37.54
CA TYR A 13 38.17 -30.21 -38.61
C TYR A 13 38.92 -30.88 -39.77
N ASP A 14 38.31 -31.88 -40.38
CA ASP A 14 38.83 -32.56 -41.56
C ASP A 14 37.92 -32.38 -42.80
N GLU A 15 38.21 -33.12 -43.86
CA GLU A 15 37.44 -33.10 -45.11
C GLU A 15 35.98 -33.57 -44.94
N GLN A 16 35.72 -34.46 -43.98
CA GLN A 16 34.36 -34.90 -43.67
C GLN A 16 33.57 -33.80 -42.96
N ASP A 17 34.19 -33.08 -42.02
CA ASP A 17 33.58 -31.91 -41.36
C ASP A 17 33.24 -30.82 -42.40
N LEU A 18 34.11 -30.62 -43.39
CA LEU A 18 33.87 -29.69 -44.51
C LEU A 18 32.68 -30.14 -45.39
N THR A 19 32.61 -31.43 -45.71
CA THR A 19 31.50 -32.01 -46.50
C THR A 19 30.15 -31.82 -45.79
N VAL A 20 30.12 -32.07 -44.48
CA VAL A 20 28.94 -31.82 -43.63
C VAL A 20 28.57 -30.34 -43.65
N ALA A 21 29.54 -29.43 -43.54
CA ALA A 21 29.30 -27.99 -43.58
C ALA A 21 28.73 -27.53 -44.93
N MET A 22 29.23 -28.05 -46.06
CA MET A 22 28.71 -27.75 -47.40
C MET A 22 27.26 -28.21 -47.57
N LEU A 23 26.94 -29.44 -47.12
CA LEU A 23 25.57 -29.95 -47.16
C LEU A 23 24.62 -29.13 -46.28
N LEU A 24 25.06 -28.75 -45.07
CA LEU A 24 24.30 -27.86 -44.19
C LEU A 24 24.03 -26.51 -44.85
N MET A 25 25.02 -25.95 -45.53
CA MET A 25 24.88 -24.69 -46.27
C MET A 25 23.83 -24.83 -47.39
N GLU A 26 23.92 -25.87 -48.22
CA GLU A 26 22.97 -26.13 -49.31
C GLU A 26 21.53 -26.31 -48.80
N LEU A 27 21.33 -27.09 -47.72
CA LEU A 27 20.01 -27.32 -47.14
C LEU A 27 19.43 -26.04 -46.52
N ARG A 28 20.28 -25.17 -45.99
CA ARG A 28 19.87 -23.86 -45.44
C ARG A 28 19.52 -22.87 -46.54
N GLU A 29 20.23 -22.87 -47.66
CA GLU A 29 19.86 -22.09 -48.85
C GLU A 29 18.49 -22.53 -49.40
N LYS A 30 18.21 -23.84 -49.39
CA LYS A 30 16.90 -24.41 -49.72
C LYS A 30 15.84 -24.22 -48.63
N LYS A 31 16.13 -23.44 -47.58
CA LYS A 31 15.24 -23.08 -46.46
C LYS A 31 14.65 -24.27 -45.69
N PHE A 32 15.38 -25.39 -45.59
CA PHE A 32 14.94 -26.50 -44.74
C PHE A 32 14.90 -26.09 -43.26
N THR A 33 13.92 -26.62 -42.52
CA THR A 33 13.85 -26.44 -41.06
C THR A 33 14.99 -27.20 -40.38
N LEU A 34 15.39 -26.76 -39.18
CA LEU A 34 16.47 -27.42 -38.43
C LEU A 34 16.15 -28.90 -38.14
N GLU A 35 14.88 -29.24 -37.92
CA GLU A 35 14.44 -30.62 -37.72
C GLU A 35 14.55 -31.45 -39.01
N ALA A 36 14.15 -30.89 -40.15
CA ALA A 36 14.28 -31.58 -41.44
C ALA A 36 15.76 -31.82 -41.80
N ILE A 37 16.63 -30.83 -41.54
CA ILE A 37 18.08 -30.96 -41.68
C ILE A 37 18.59 -32.08 -40.76
N LYS A 38 18.22 -32.08 -39.48
CA LYS A 38 18.63 -33.12 -38.53
C LYS A 38 18.24 -34.52 -39.02
N ASN A 39 17.03 -34.67 -39.56
CA ASN A 39 16.56 -35.95 -40.10
C ASN A 39 17.34 -36.40 -41.35
N VAL A 40 17.64 -35.48 -42.28
CA VAL A 40 18.46 -35.77 -43.46
C VAL A 40 19.86 -36.19 -43.04
N MET A 41 20.48 -35.44 -42.11
CA MET A 41 21.82 -35.73 -41.60
C MET A 41 21.86 -37.11 -40.93
N THR A 42 20.88 -37.45 -40.10
CA THR A 42 20.80 -38.76 -39.44
C THR A 42 20.60 -39.91 -40.44
N LYS A 43 19.83 -39.71 -41.52
CA LYS A 43 19.60 -40.74 -42.55
C LYS A 43 20.76 -40.91 -43.53
N SER A 44 21.52 -39.85 -43.76
CA SER A 44 22.61 -39.84 -44.74
C SER A 44 23.89 -40.54 -44.29
N GLU A 45 23.99 -40.92 -43.00
CA GLU A 45 25.20 -41.48 -42.37
C GLU A 45 26.49 -40.64 -42.55
N MET A 46 26.40 -39.43 -43.10
CA MET A 46 27.55 -38.55 -43.35
C MET A 46 28.17 -38.00 -42.07
N THR A 47 27.49 -38.13 -40.93
CA THR A 47 27.99 -37.65 -39.65
C THR A 47 28.95 -38.64 -39.03
N ARG A 48 30.18 -38.20 -38.75
CA ARG A 48 31.13 -38.95 -37.91
C ARG A 48 30.48 -39.40 -36.58
N PRO A 49 30.50 -40.69 -36.24
CA PRO A 49 30.00 -41.20 -34.97
C PRO A 49 30.91 -40.77 -33.82
N PHE A 50 30.40 -40.89 -32.61
CA PHE A 50 31.22 -40.71 -31.41
C PHE A 50 32.23 -41.87 -31.31
N PRO A 51 33.49 -41.64 -30.88
CA PRO A 51 34.48 -42.71 -30.76
C PRO A 51 34.06 -43.77 -29.73
N ASP A 52 34.21 -45.05 -30.06
CA ASP A 52 33.85 -46.18 -29.18
C ASP A 52 34.79 -46.30 -27.97
N ASP A 53 36.02 -45.87 -28.17
CA ASP A 53 37.15 -45.87 -27.25
C ASP A 53 37.28 -44.56 -26.45
N PHE A 54 36.28 -43.67 -26.56
CA PHE A 54 36.16 -42.57 -25.64
C PHE A 54 35.88 -43.12 -24.23
N PRO A 55 36.69 -42.81 -23.21
CA PRO A 55 36.44 -43.30 -21.86
C PRO A 55 35.10 -42.73 -21.39
N LEU A 56 34.05 -43.54 -21.47
CA LEU A 56 32.82 -43.25 -20.76
C LEU A 56 33.21 -43.18 -19.28
N PRO A 57 32.87 -42.09 -18.57
CA PRO A 57 32.94 -42.12 -17.12
C PRO A 57 32.23 -43.39 -16.66
N GLN A 58 32.85 -44.18 -15.76
CA GLN A 58 32.18 -45.31 -15.13
C GLN A 58 30.76 -44.89 -14.75
N GLU A 59 29.78 -45.74 -15.10
CA GLU A 59 28.35 -45.50 -14.91
C GLU A 59 28.09 -44.48 -13.80
N TYR A 60 27.71 -43.27 -14.22
CA TYR A 60 27.36 -42.23 -13.28
C TYR A 60 26.20 -42.78 -12.43
N ASN A 61 26.47 -43.10 -11.15
CA ASN A 61 25.47 -43.48 -10.16
C ASN A 61 24.61 -42.25 -9.81
N GLY A 62 23.95 -41.66 -10.82
CA GLY A 62 23.27 -40.37 -10.74
C GLY A 62 22.09 -40.33 -9.76
N GLY A 63 21.67 -41.48 -9.22
CA GLY A 63 20.66 -41.55 -8.17
C GLY A 63 21.19 -41.07 -6.80
N ASN A 64 22.43 -41.39 -6.44
CA ASN A 64 22.97 -41.06 -5.11
C ASN A 64 23.49 -39.61 -5.05
N ASP A 65 24.16 -39.14 -6.10
CA ASP A 65 24.64 -37.75 -6.18
C ASP A 65 23.50 -36.73 -6.24
N LEU A 66 22.40 -37.07 -6.92
CA LEU A 66 21.24 -36.18 -7.00
C LEU A 66 20.48 -36.08 -5.67
N GLU A 67 20.39 -37.17 -4.90
CA GLU A 67 19.76 -37.14 -3.58
C GLU A 67 20.62 -36.42 -2.54
N GLN A 68 21.95 -36.55 -2.59
CA GLN A 68 22.85 -35.74 -1.75
C GLN A 68 22.71 -34.25 -2.08
N LEU A 69 22.75 -33.88 -3.37
CA LEU A 69 22.52 -32.50 -3.79
C LEU A 69 21.15 -31.96 -3.33
N ARG A 70 20.08 -32.77 -3.44
CA ARG A 70 18.75 -32.39 -2.94
C ARG A 70 18.74 -32.18 -1.43
N GLN A 71 19.46 -33.00 -0.68
CA GLN A 71 19.57 -32.87 0.77
C GLN A 71 20.33 -31.60 1.16
N GLU A 72 21.46 -31.32 0.51
CA GLU A 72 22.23 -30.09 0.72
C GLU A 72 21.40 -28.84 0.39
N MET A 73 20.69 -28.86 -0.74
CA MET A 73 19.79 -27.76 -1.12
C MET A 73 18.69 -27.56 -0.08
N ARG A 74 18.06 -28.63 0.43
CA ARG A 74 17.04 -28.53 1.49
C ARG A 74 17.61 -27.90 2.76
N GLN A 75 18.79 -28.33 3.20
CA GLN A 75 19.46 -27.78 4.38
C GLN A 75 19.80 -26.30 4.18
N HIS A 76 20.31 -25.95 3.00
CA HIS A 76 20.64 -24.57 2.67
C HIS A 76 19.39 -23.68 2.65
N TYR A 77 18.28 -24.15 2.10
CA TYR A 77 17.00 -23.43 2.12
C TYR A 77 16.48 -23.23 3.56
N GLN A 78 16.57 -24.24 4.41
CA GLN A 78 16.17 -24.13 5.82
C GLN A 78 17.04 -23.12 6.57
N GLU A 79 18.35 -23.12 6.33
CA GLU A 79 19.25 -22.14 6.93
C GLU A 79 18.95 -20.71 6.44
N LEU A 80 18.67 -20.56 5.14
CA LEU A 80 18.31 -19.28 4.56
C LEU A 80 16.98 -18.75 5.11
N GLU A 81 15.97 -19.60 5.23
CA GLU A 81 14.68 -19.28 5.84
C GLU A 81 14.87 -18.80 7.28
N LYS A 82 15.64 -19.53 8.08
CA LYS A 82 15.95 -19.14 9.46
C LYS A 82 16.62 -17.77 9.54
N LYS A 83 17.63 -17.52 8.69
CA LYS A 83 18.32 -16.21 8.64
C LYS A 83 17.40 -15.07 8.21
N LEU A 84 16.46 -15.34 7.30
CA LEU A 84 15.47 -14.35 6.87
C LEU A 84 14.50 -14.01 8.00
N ILE A 85 14.01 -15.01 8.73
CA ILE A 85 13.14 -14.81 9.89
C ILE A 85 13.87 -14.00 10.98
N GLU A 86 15.09 -14.39 11.35
CA GLU A 86 15.89 -13.66 12.35
C GLU A 86 16.14 -12.20 11.94
N ARG A 87 16.45 -11.95 10.67
CA ARG A 87 16.63 -10.58 10.15
C ARG A 87 15.33 -9.79 10.18
N PHE A 88 14.21 -10.44 9.84
CA PHE A 88 12.90 -9.81 9.85
C PHE A 88 12.50 -9.39 11.27
N ASP A 89 12.68 -10.29 12.24
CA ASP A 89 12.37 -10.04 13.65
C ASP A 89 13.19 -8.87 14.20
N GLN A 90 14.51 -8.87 13.95
CA GLN A 90 15.39 -7.75 14.32
C GLN A 90 14.91 -6.42 13.73
N ARG A 91 14.54 -6.43 12.44
CA ARG A 91 14.09 -5.21 11.77
C ARG A 91 12.73 -4.74 12.27
N TYR A 92 11.86 -5.68 12.61
CA TYR A 92 10.55 -5.39 13.17
C TYR A 92 10.67 -4.76 14.56
N GLU A 93 11.52 -5.30 15.43
CA GLU A 93 11.83 -4.72 16.75
C GLU A 93 12.43 -3.32 16.62
N GLU A 94 13.41 -3.13 15.73
CA GLU A 94 13.97 -1.81 15.43
C GLU A 94 12.89 -0.82 14.99
N LEU A 95 11.99 -1.24 14.11
CA LEU A 95 10.90 -0.41 13.62
C LEU A 95 9.94 -0.05 14.75
N GLN A 96 9.53 -1.00 15.58
CA GLN A 96 8.68 -0.76 16.74
C GLN A 96 9.32 0.26 17.69
N GLN A 97 10.60 0.08 18.02
CA GLN A 97 11.32 1.02 18.88
C GLN A 97 11.44 2.42 18.26
N ASN A 98 11.69 2.49 16.95
CA ASN A 98 11.78 3.77 16.25
C ASN A 98 10.44 4.49 16.15
N VAL A 99 9.35 3.75 15.94
CA VAL A 99 7.99 4.31 15.94
C VAL A 99 7.66 4.83 17.33
N LEU A 100 7.86 4.03 18.38
CA LEU A 100 7.59 4.44 19.77
C LEU A 100 8.39 5.69 20.18
N LYS A 101 9.64 5.83 19.74
CA LYS A 101 10.47 7.02 20.00
C LYS A 101 10.01 8.29 19.27
N ARG A 102 9.29 8.13 18.15
CA ARG A 102 8.80 9.25 17.33
C ARG A 102 7.37 9.63 17.63
N LEU A 103 6.62 8.75 18.27
CA LEU A 103 5.27 9.05 18.72
C LEU A 103 5.34 10.00 19.91
N PRO A 104 4.54 11.07 19.94
CA PRO A 104 4.37 11.85 21.15
C PRO A 104 3.82 10.93 22.25
N SER A 105 4.27 11.14 23.48
CA SER A 105 3.67 10.46 24.63
C SER A 105 2.17 10.75 24.63
N PRO A 106 1.31 9.74 24.87
CA PRO A 106 -0.11 9.99 25.02
C PRO A 106 -0.32 11.03 26.12
N PRO A 107 -1.27 11.97 25.96
CA PRO A 107 -1.52 13.00 26.95
C PRO A 107 -1.83 12.33 28.30
N SER A 108 -1.31 12.90 29.37
CA SER A 108 -1.64 12.46 30.72
C SER A 108 -3.16 12.60 30.96
N SER A 109 -3.70 11.83 31.92
CA SER A 109 -5.11 11.98 32.33
C SER A 109 -5.45 13.43 32.73
N THR A 110 -4.49 14.13 33.34
CA THR A 110 -4.58 15.54 33.70
C THR A 110 -4.64 16.47 32.48
N GLU A 111 -3.81 16.25 31.46
CA GLU A 111 -3.84 17.05 30.23
C GLU A 111 -5.11 16.80 29.42
N THR A 112 -5.57 15.54 29.36
CA THR A 112 -6.84 15.19 28.70
C THR A 112 -8.02 15.88 29.39
N SER A 113 -8.07 15.83 30.72
CA SER A 113 -9.11 16.51 31.50
C SER A 113 -9.07 18.02 31.32
N ALA A 114 -7.88 18.62 31.22
CA ALA A 114 -7.73 20.06 30.98
C ALA A 114 -8.22 20.46 29.58
N LEU A 115 -7.92 19.68 28.56
CA LEU A 115 -8.43 19.88 27.19
C LEU A 115 -9.95 19.75 27.13
N ASP A 116 -10.51 18.74 27.81
CA ASP A 116 -11.96 18.54 27.89
C ASP A 116 -12.63 19.74 28.57
N GLN A 117 -12.12 20.19 29.72
CA GLN A 117 -12.63 21.37 30.41
C GLN A 117 -12.53 22.62 29.54
N GLN A 118 -11.41 22.82 28.84
CA GLN A 118 -11.23 23.94 27.92
C GLN A 118 -12.25 23.90 26.78
N SER A 119 -12.54 22.72 26.23
CA SER A 119 -13.52 22.55 25.16
C SER A 119 -14.94 22.90 25.62
N VAL A 120 -15.31 22.52 26.85
CA VAL A 120 -16.60 22.84 27.46
C VAL A 120 -16.73 24.34 27.70
N LEU A 121 -15.66 24.98 28.22
CA LEU A 121 -15.64 26.43 28.45
C LEU A 121 -15.77 27.21 27.15
N LYS A 122 -15.02 26.84 26.11
CA LYS A 122 -15.12 27.45 24.77
C LYS A 122 -16.54 27.30 24.20
N SER A 123 -17.10 26.11 24.27
CA SER A 123 -18.47 25.84 23.78
C SER A 123 -19.51 26.66 24.53
N SER A 124 -19.38 26.77 25.87
CA SER A 124 -20.27 27.59 26.69
C SER A 124 -20.18 29.08 26.33
N ALA A 125 -18.97 29.61 26.20
CA ALA A 125 -18.75 31.01 25.82
C ALA A 125 -19.34 31.32 24.44
N PHE A 126 -19.19 30.40 23.47
CA PHE A 126 -19.78 30.53 22.14
C PHE A 126 -21.32 30.54 22.19
N MET A 127 -21.93 29.68 23.01
CA MET A 127 -23.39 29.65 23.17
C MET A 127 -23.92 30.94 23.80
N ILE A 128 -23.24 31.48 24.83
CA ILE A 128 -23.60 32.77 25.44
C ILE A 128 -23.57 33.89 24.38
N LYS A 129 -22.52 33.92 23.55
CA LYS A 129 -22.41 34.91 22.48
C LYS A 129 -23.58 34.83 21.48
N LEU A 130 -23.98 33.63 21.08
CA LEU A 130 -25.15 33.45 20.20
C LEU A 130 -26.46 33.88 20.87
N GLU A 131 -26.60 33.68 22.17
CA GLU A 131 -27.77 34.14 22.94
C GLU A 131 -27.80 35.68 23.01
N ASP A 132 -26.65 36.33 23.22
CA ASP A 132 -26.53 37.79 23.20
C ASP A 132 -26.88 38.38 21.82
N GLU A 133 -26.40 37.76 20.75
CA GLU A 133 -26.75 38.13 19.38
C GLU A 133 -28.26 37.96 19.12
N ALA A 134 -28.84 36.85 19.57
CA ALA A 134 -30.27 36.59 19.44
C ALA A 134 -31.12 37.63 20.21
N LEU A 135 -30.67 38.03 21.40
CA LEU A 135 -31.31 39.09 22.19
C LEU A 135 -31.22 40.44 21.48
N ALA A 136 -30.07 40.76 20.88
CA ALA A 136 -29.90 41.98 20.11
C ALA A 136 -30.83 42.00 18.88
N GLU A 137 -30.97 40.87 18.17
CA GLU A 137 -31.89 40.73 17.04
C GLU A 137 -33.35 40.78 17.47
N TRP A 138 -33.71 40.15 18.58
CA TRP A 138 -35.05 40.26 19.16
C TRP A 138 -35.42 41.72 19.42
N ASN A 139 -34.51 42.50 19.99
CA ASN A 139 -34.75 43.92 20.31
C ASN A 139 -34.91 44.83 19.09
N LYS A 140 -34.46 44.39 17.91
CA LYS A 140 -34.70 45.10 16.64
C LYS A 140 -36.08 44.83 16.06
N LEU A 141 -36.81 43.81 16.56
CA LEU A 141 -38.13 43.50 16.04
C LEU A 141 -39.17 44.58 16.41
N PRO A 142 -40.18 44.79 15.54
CA PRO A 142 -41.28 45.70 15.82
C PRO A 142 -41.98 45.38 17.15
N GLU A 143 -42.52 46.41 17.80
CA GLU A 143 -43.23 46.24 19.07
C GLU A 143 -44.38 45.23 18.99
N GLU A 144 -45.06 45.10 17.84
CA GLU A 144 -46.17 44.14 17.72
C GLU A 144 -45.72 42.68 17.86
N LYS A 145 -44.44 42.40 17.56
CA LYS A 145 -43.85 41.07 17.70
C LYS A 145 -43.24 40.85 19.08
N ARG A 146 -42.79 41.92 19.75
CA ARG A 146 -42.15 41.86 21.06
C ARG A 146 -43.12 41.92 22.23
N TYR A 147 -44.28 42.56 22.04
CA TYR A 147 -45.27 42.79 23.10
C TYR A 147 -46.60 42.13 22.77
N ARG A 148 -47.13 41.39 23.75
CA ARG A 148 -48.49 40.86 23.70
C ARG A 148 -49.46 41.80 24.41
N LYS A 149 -50.70 41.83 23.93
CA LYS A 149 -51.80 42.55 24.61
C LYS A 149 -52.37 41.65 25.69
N VAL A 150 -52.28 42.09 26.93
CA VAL A 150 -52.80 41.38 28.10
C VAL A 150 -53.83 42.24 28.83
N GLY A 151 -54.85 41.59 29.40
CA GLY A 151 -55.95 42.23 30.10
C GLY A 151 -57.29 42.15 29.37
N GLY A 152 -58.38 42.16 30.14
CA GLY A 152 -59.75 42.07 29.62
C GLY A 152 -60.21 43.33 28.89
N PHE A 153 -61.45 43.29 28.38
CA PHE A 153 -62.03 44.30 27.47
C PHE A 153 -61.88 45.76 27.95
N LEU A 154 -61.80 46.01 29.27
CA LEU A 154 -61.73 47.34 29.88
C LEU A 154 -60.30 47.84 30.21
N PHE A 155 -59.29 46.97 30.30
CA PHE A 155 -57.92 47.36 30.68
C PHE A 155 -56.89 46.59 29.84
N LYS A 156 -56.59 47.10 28.64
CA LYS A 156 -55.55 46.53 27.77
C LYS A 156 -54.18 47.10 28.15
N ARG A 157 -53.27 46.27 28.64
CA ARG A 157 -51.86 46.60 28.85
C ARG A 157 -50.99 45.88 27.82
N LYS A 158 -49.87 46.49 27.44
CA LYS A 158 -48.83 45.80 26.67
C LYS A 158 -47.83 45.22 27.66
N GLU A 159 -47.54 43.93 27.52
CA GLU A 159 -46.49 43.24 28.29
C GLU A 159 -45.54 42.58 27.30
N GLU A 160 -44.24 42.56 27.61
CA GLU A 160 -43.27 41.87 26.78
C GLU A 160 -43.62 40.37 26.70
N ASP A 161 -43.61 39.82 25.50
CA ASP A 161 -43.83 38.39 25.29
C ASP A 161 -42.54 37.61 25.59
N LEU A 162 -42.31 37.35 26.87
CA LEU A 162 -41.15 36.58 27.34
C LEU A 162 -41.11 35.17 26.72
N ALA A 163 -42.26 34.53 26.53
CA ALA A 163 -42.34 33.22 25.89
C ALA A 163 -41.96 33.29 24.41
N GLY A 164 -42.42 34.34 23.71
CA GLY A 164 -42.03 34.63 22.33
C GLY A 164 -40.53 34.91 22.18
N ARG A 165 -39.97 35.69 23.11
CA ARG A 165 -38.52 35.97 23.18
C ARG A 165 -37.70 34.70 23.35
N ASP A 166 -38.05 33.87 24.32
CA ASP A 166 -37.33 32.63 24.60
C ASP A 166 -37.42 31.64 23.42
N ALA A 167 -38.57 31.57 22.76
CA ALA A 167 -38.75 30.77 21.55
C ALA A 167 -37.90 31.29 20.38
N PHE A 168 -37.82 32.62 20.22
CA PHE A 168 -36.98 33.27 19.20
C PHE A 168 -35.50 32.98 19.43
N ILE A 169 -35.01 33.17 20.66
CA ILE A 169 -33.60 32.94 21.02
C ILE A 169 -33.21 31.48 20.76
N LYS A 170 -34.00 30.52 21.24
CA LYS A 170 -33.73 29.09 21.01
C LYS A 170 -33.69 28.73 19.52
N LYS A 171 -34.57 29.35 18.72
CA LYS A 171 -34.58 29.14 17.27
C LYS A 171 -33.33 29.74 16.61
N TYR A 172 -33.00 30.98 16.95
CA TYR A 172 -31.82 31.68 16.43
C TYR A 172 -30.53 30.90 16.71
N VAL A 173 -30.32 30.51 17.98
CA VAL A 173 -29.16 29.72 18.39
C VAL A 173 -29.08 28.42 17.60
N ARG A 174 -30.18 27.67 17.48
CA ARG A 174 -30.21 26.40 16.71
C ARG A 174 -29.83 26.58 15.24
N GLU A 175 -30.31 27.64 14.61
CA GLU A 175 -30.04 27.93 13.20
C GLU A 175 -28.58 28.34 12.98
N HIS A 176 -27.97 29.05 13.94
CA HIS A 176 -26.64 29.64 13.78
C HIS A 176 -25.51 28.83 14.42
N VAL A 177 -25.82 27.85 15.29
CA VAL A 177 -24.80 27.01 15.96
C VAL A 177 -23.92 26.28 14.95
N ASN A 178 -24.52 25.71 13.90
CA ASN A 178 -23.79 24.94 12.88
C ASN A 178 -22.89 25.83 12.02
N GLU A 179 -23.31 27.07 11.76
CA GLU A 179 -22.53 28.03 10.98
C GLU A 179 -21.39 28.62 11.80
N GLY A 180 -21.62 28.91 13.08
CA GLY A 180 -20.59 29.44 13.96
C GLY A 180 -19.52 28.41 14.33
N ILE A 181 -19.90 27.14 14.54
CA ILE A 181 -18.91 26.04 14.73
C ILE A 181 -17.97 25.93 13.52
N LYS A 182 -18.50 26.05 12.29
CA LYS A 182 -17.68 26.02 11.07
C LYS A 182 -16.77 27.24 10.92
N LYS A 183 -17.15 28.40 11.49
CA LYS A 183 -16.34 29.63 11.44
C LYS A 183 -15.22 29.60 12.48
N GLU A 184 -15.50 29.17 13.72
CA GLU A 184 -14.47 29.04 14.76
C GLU A 184 -13.46 27.93 14.44
N GLY A 185 -13.90 26.80 13.86
CA GLY A 185 -12.97 25.75 13.43
C GLY A 185 -11.96 26.20 12.37
N LYS A 186 -12.32 27.18 11.53
CA LYS A 186 -11.41 27.75 10.51
C LYS A 186 -10.45 28.80 11.06
N SER A 187 -10.82 29.51 12.12
CA SER A 187 -9.92 30.49 12.76
C SER A 187 -8.82 29.80 13.55
N ASP A 188 -9.11 28.66 14.17
CA ASP A 188 -8.12 27.89 14.93
C ASP A 188 -7.10 27.15 14.03
N GLU A 189 -7.43 26.86 12.76
CA GLU A 189 -6.49 26.28 11.78
C GLU A 189 -5.56 27.31 11.11
N SER A 190 -5.84 28.62 11.26
CA SER A 190 -5.09 29.70 10.60
C SER A 190 -4.07 30.41 11.51
N THR A 191 -3.85 29.90 12.72
CA THR A 191 -2.92 30.45 13.73
C THR A 191 -1.88 29.41 14.11
#